data_AF-A0AAX2ZF82-F1
#
_entry.id   AF-A0AAX2ZF82-F1
#
_cell.length_a   1.000
_cell.length_b   1.000
_cell.length_c   1.000
_cell.angle_alpha   90.00
_cell.angle_beta   90.00
_cell.angle_gamma   90.00
#
_symmetry.space_group_name_H-M   'P 1'
#
loop_
_entity.id
_entity.type
_entity.pdbx_description
1 polymer ?
#
loop_
_entity_poly.entity_id
_entity_poly.type
_entity_poly.pdbx_seq_one_letter_code
_entity_poly.pdbx_strand_id
1 'polypeptide(L)'
;MDKKLLSKVIERKRKSLSTFIIEQMGIAGFIGGFVGLLVGELYTIVSDNLVWQIANVFLYAFIGMVIGYFTSKRKKEDLQVELMILENFYKNQSN
;
A
#
# COMPACT_ATOMS: atom_id res chain seq x y z
N MET A 1 -30.71 13.99 -7.85
CA MET A 1 -29.97 14.12 -6.58
C MET A 1 -28.56 13.57 -6.78
N ASP A 2 -27.87 13.92 -7.88
CA ASP A 2 -26.80 13.06 -8.42
C ASP A 2 -25.43 13.73 -8.53
N LYS A 3 -25.37 15.04 -8.81
CA LYS A 3 -24.08 15.75 -8.98
C LYS A 3 -23.27 15.86 -7.67
N LYS A 4 -23.96 16.04 -6.53
CA LYS A 4 -23.33 16.18 -5.19
C LYS A 4 -22.85 14.84 -4.60
N LEU A 5 -23.43 13.72 -5.04
CA LEU A 5 -22.98 12.38 -4.69
C LEU A 5 -21.76 12.00 -5.53
N LEU A 6 -21.80 12.24 -6.84
CA LEU A 6 -20.68 11.92 -7.73
C LEU A 6 -19.42 12.73 -7.39
N SER A 7 -19.56 14.02 -7.07
CA SER A 7 -18.42 14.86 -6.65
C SER A 7 -17.77 14.36 -5.36
N LYS A 8 -18.57 13.90 -4.38
CA LYS A 8 -18.07 13.29 -3.14
C LYS A 8 -17.36 11.95 -3.38
N VAL A 9 -17.81 11.15 -4.34
CA VAL A 9 -17.16 9.88 -4.70
C VAL A 9 -15.81 10.14 -5.37
N ILE A 10 -15.74 11.08 -6.30
CA ILE A 10 -14.49 11.49 -6.97
C ILE A 10 -13.47 12.00 -5.94
N GLU A 11 -13.90 12.86 -5.01
CA GLU A 11 -13.04 13.41 -3.97
C GLU A 11 -12.50 12.31 -3.04
N ARG A 12 -13.35 11.36 -2.64
CA ARG A 12 -12.94 10.19 -1.84
C ARG A 12 -11.97 9.29 -2.59
N LYS A 13 -12.22 8.98 -3.87
CA LYS A 13 -11.32 8.16 -4.69
C LYS A 13 -9.97 8.85 -4.89
N ARG A 14 -9.94 10.17 -5.12
CA ARG A 14 -8.69 10.95 -5.22
C ARG A 14 -7.86 10.87 -3.94
N LYS A 15 -8.49 11.04 -2.77
CA LYS A 15 -7.83 10.93 -1.47
C LYS A 15 -7.33 9.51 -1.16
N SER A 16 -8.09 8.49 -1.55
CA SER A 16 -7.66 7.09 -1.43
C SER A 16 -6.47 6.79 -2.34
N LEU A 17 -6.49 7.26 -3.59
CA LEU A 17 -5.38 7.12 -4.53
C LEU A 17 -4.06 7.76 -4.08
N SER A 18 -4.13 8.88 -3.36
CA SER A 18 -2.92 9.55 -2.86
C SER A 18 -2.26 8.80 -1.71
N THR A 19 -3.03 8.06 -0.93
CA THR A 19 -2.58 7.31 0.26
C THR A 19 -2.33 5.83 -0.03
N PHE A 20 -2.92 5.30 -1.11
CA PHE A 20 -2.92 3.87 -1.46
C PHE A 20 -1.53 3.22 -1.45
N ILE A 21 -0.52 3.84 -2.08
CA ILE A 21 0.83 3.24 -2.12
C ILE A 21 1.43 3.16 -0.72
N ILE A 22 1.29 4.22 0.08
CA ILE A 22 1.84 4.27 1.45
C ILE A 22 1.14 3.23 2.33
N GLU A 23 -0.18 3.09 2.22
CA GLU A 23 -0.95 2.07 2.94
C GLU A 23 -0.51 0.65 2.54
N GLN A 24 -0.36 0.36 1.25
CA GLN A 24 0.10 -0.95 0.77
C GLN A 24 1.54 -1.25 1.19
N MET A 25 2.43 -0.26 1.15
CA MET A 25 3.79 -0.38 1.68
C MET A 25 3.78 -0.66 3.17
N GLY A 26 2.95 0.04 3.95
CA GLY A 26 2.83 -0.14 5.40
C GLY A 26 2.32 -1.54 5.77
N ILE A 27 1.25 -2.00 5.11
CA ILE A 27 0.70 -3.35 5.34
C ILE A 27 1.74 -4.42 4.97
N ALA A 28 2.35 -4.32 3.79
CA ALA A 28 3.33 -5.30 3.34
C ALA A 28 4.61 -5.26 4.20
N GLY A 29 5.04 -4.08 4.64
CA GLY A 29 6.15 -3.89 5.56
C GLY A 29 5.87 -4.49 6.94
N PHE A 30 4.65 -4.36 7.46
CA PHE A 30 4.25 -5.00 8.70
C PHE A 30 4.28 -6.53 8.59
N ILE A 31 3.70 -7.10 7.53
CA ILE A 31 3.74 -8.54 7.25
C ILE A 31 5.20 -9.02 7.12
N GLY A 32 6.02 -8.27 6.38
CA GLY A 32 7.45 -8.54 6.24
C GLY A 32 8.17 -8.55 7.59
N GLY A 33 7.97 -7.54 8.43
CA GLY A 33 8.56 -7.46 9.76
C GLY A 33 8.14 -8.63 10.67
N PHE A 34 6.87 -9.05 10.59
CA PHE A 34 6.38 -10.22 11.33
C PHE A 34 7.04 -11.52 10.85
N VAL A 35 7.19 -11.72 9.55
CA VAL A 35 7.94 -12.85 8.99
C VAL A 35 9.41 -12.80 9.43
N GLY A 36 10.03 -11.63 9.40
CA GLY A 36 11.40 -11.42 9.89
C GLY A 36 11.57 -11.73 11.37
N LEU A 37 10.54 -11.50 12.19
CA LEU A 37 10.53 -11.85 13.60
C LEU A 37 10.49 -13.38 13.78
N LEU A 38 9.61 -14.08 13.07
CA LEU A 38 9.52 -15.55 13.11
C LEU A 38 10.82 -16.22 12.65
N VAL A 39 11.40 -15.74 11.54
CA VAL A 39 12.70 -16.23 11.04
C VAL A 39 13.81 -15.88 12.02
N GLY A 40 13.80 -14.67 12.56
CA GLY A 40 14.77 -14.20 13.55
C GLY A 40 14.77 -15.04 14.82
N GLU A 41 13.60 -15.40 15.36
CA GLU A 41 13.49 -16.27 16.54
C GLU A 41 14.10 -17.66 16.30
N LEU A 42 13.87 -18.25 15.12
CA LEU A 42 14.51 -19.51 14.74
C LEU A 42 16.04 -19.42 14.71
N TYR A 43 16.58 -18.30 14.22
CA TYR A 43 18.03 -18.07 14.21
C TYR A 43 18.62 -17.76 15.59
N THR A 44 17.88 -17.06 16.46
CA THR A 44 18.31 -16.78 17.84
C THR A 44 18.43 -18.07 18.64
N ILE A 45 17.51 -19.03 18.47
CA ILE A 45 17.60 -20.37 19.10
C ILE A 45 18.91 -21.08 18.71
N VAL A 46 19.44 -20.82 17.51
CA VAL A 46 20.64 -21.48 16.98
C VAL A 46 21.93 -20.71 17.30
N SER A 47 21.87 -19.38 17.43
CA SER A 47 23.06 -18.52 17.48
C SER A 47 23.18 -17.59 18.69
N ASP A 48 22.18 -17.55 19.58
CA ASP A 48 22.09 -16.71 20.78
C ASP A 48 22.37 -15.21 20.55
N ASN A 49 22.19 -14.72 19.31
CA ASN A 49 22.58 -13.36 18.95
C ASN A 49 21.39 -12.48 18.58
N LEU A 50 20.98 -11.66 19.55
CA LEU A 50 19.87 -10.70 19.46
C LEU A 50 20.03 -9.69 18.31
N VAL A 51 21.26 -9.32 17.94
CA VAL A 51 21.53 -8.35 16.87
C VAL A 51 21.06 -8.89 15.52
N TRP A 52 21.26 -10.19 15.27
CA TRP A 52 20.81 -10.84 14.04
C TRP A 52 19.29 -10.92 13.95
N GLN A 53 18.60 -11.11 15.07
CA GLN A 53 17.14 -11.09 15.13
C GLN A 53 16.59 -9.73 14.70
N ILE A 54 17.13 -8.65 15.29
CA ILE A 54 16.72 -7.28 14.98
C ILE A 54 17.00 -6.97 13.51
N ALA A 55 18.19 -7.32 13.01
CA ALA A 55 18.56 -7.13 11.61
C ALA A 55 17.60 -7.84 10.65
N ASN A 56 17.18 -9.07 10.98
CA ASN A 56 16.20 -9.82 10.18
C ASN A 56 14.83 -9.12 10.16
N VAL A 57 14.31 -8.66 11.30
CA VAL A 57 13.03 -7.92 11.35
C VAL A 57 13.06 -6.71 10.42
N PHE A 58 14.12 -5.89 10.49
CA PHE A 58 14.26 -4.72 9.63
C PHE A 58 14.43 -5.08 8.15
N LEU A 59 15.22 -6.10 7.84
CA LEU A 59 15.44 -6.55 6.47
C LEU A 59 14.13 -7.01 5.82
N TYR A 60 13.39 -7.89 6.49
CA TYR A 60 12.14 -8.40 5.93
C TYR A 60 11.03 -7.35 5.92
N ALA A 61 10.99 -6.43 6.88
CA ALA A 61 10.09 -5.26 6.82
C ALA A 61 10.40 -4.39 5.59
N PHE A 62 11.68 -4.14 5.30
CA PHE A 62 12.10 -3.39 4.12
C PHE A 62 11.72 -4.10 2.81
N ILE A 63 12.00 -5.39 2.71
CA ILE A 63 11.60 -6.22 1.56
C ILE A 63 10.07 -6.16 1.37
N GLY A 64 9.30 -6.28 2.46
CA GLY A 64 7.86 -6.15 2.46
C GLY A 64 7.39 -4.80 1.90
N MET A 65 7.99 -3.69 2.35
CA MET A 65 7.67 -2.36 1.82
C MET A 65 7.97 -2.24 0.32
N VAL A 66 9.09 -2.77 -0.14
CA VAL A 66 9.45 -2.75 -1.58
C VAL A 66 8.44 -3.56 -2.41
N ILE A 67 8.06 -4.75 -1.95
CA ILE A 67 7.02 -5.56 -2.61
C ILE A 67 5.69 -4.80 -2.62
N GLY A 68 5.30 -4.20 -1.49
CA GLY A 68 4.09 -3.38 -1.38
C GLY A 68 4.08 -2.22 -2.38
N TYR A 69 5.21 -1.56 -2.59
CA TYR A 69 5.36 -0.50 -3.59
C TYR A 69 5.14 -1.01 -5.02
N PHE A 70 5.84 -2.07 -5.43
CA PHE A 70 5.76 -2.55 -6.82
C PHE A 70 4.41 -3.18 -7.15
N THR A 71 3.83 -3.92 -6.21
CA THR A 71 2.50 -4.54 -6.39
C THR A 71 1.38 -3.50 -6.42
N SER A 72 1.51 -2.40 -5.67
CA SER A 72 0.54 -1.31 -5.65
C SER A 72 0.68 -0.35 -6.83
N LYS A 73 1.86 -0.26 -7.47
CA LYS A 73 2.09 0.64 -8.60
C LYS A 73 1.11 0.43 -9.76
N ARG A 74 0.96 -0.81 -10.24
CA ARG A 74 0.03 -1.13 -11.34
C ARG A 74 -1.43 -0.86 -10.95
N LYS A 75 -1.84 -1.27 -9.74
CA LYS A 75 -3.20 -1.01 -9.24
C LYS A 75 -3.50 0.48 -9.11
N LYS A 76 -2.51 1.31 -8.74
CA LYS A 76 -2.68 2.77 -8.69
C LYS A 76 -2.91 3.36 -10.08
N GLU A 77 -2.16 2.90 -11.07
CA GLU A 77 -2.31 3.35 -12.46
C GLU A 77 -3.73 3.03 -12.97
N ASP A 78 -4.22 1.80 -12.75
CA ASP A 78 -5.58 1.40 -13.12
C ASP A 78 -6.65 2.27 -12.41
N LEU A 79 -6.51 2.48 -11.10
CA LEU A 79 -7.42 3.33 -10.33
C LEU A 79 -7.39 4.81 -10.77
N GLN A 80 -6.24 5.31 -11.23
CA GLN A 80 -6.11 6.66 -11.80
C GLN A 80 -6.85 6.78 -13.13
N VAL A 81 -6.77 5.77 -13.99
CA VAL A 81 -7.52 5.73 -15.25
C VAL A 81 -9.03 5.71 -14.97
N GLU A 82 -9.49 4.89 -14.02
CA GLU A 82 -10.91 4.89 -13.60
C GLU A 82 -11.35 6.27 -13.10
N LEU A 83 -10.53 6.93 -12.29
CA LEU A 83 -10.84 8.27 -11.78
C LEU A 83 -10.93 9.28 -12.94
N MET A 84 -10.03 9.21 -13.91
CA MET A 84 -10.05 10.09 -15.08
C MET A 84 -11.31 9.88 -15.94
N ILE A 85 -11.74 8.64 -16.11
CA ILE A 85 -12.99 8.30 -16.81
C ILE A 85 -14.19 8.92 -16.08
N LEU A 86 -14.27 8.75 -14.75
CA LEU A 86 -15.33 9.34 -13.92
C LEU A 86 -15.34 10.87 -13.96
N GLU A 87 -14.17 11.51 -13.92
CA GLU A 87 -14.04 12.97 -14.05
C GLU A 87 -14.52 13.46 -15.43
N ASN A 88 -14.22 12.73 -16.52
CA ASN A 88 -14.70 13.04 -17.86
C ASN A 88 -16.21 12.84 -18.02
N PHE A 89 -16.78 11.77 -17.48
CA PHE A 89 -18.24 11.57 -17.46
C PHE A 89 -18.96 12.69 -16.70
N TYR A 90 -18.41 13.12 -15.55
CA TYR A 90 -18.98 14.23 -14.79
C TYR A 90 -19.00 15.54 -15.60
N LYS A 91 -17.90 15.85 -16.30
CA LYS A 91 -17.81 17.05 -17.15
C LYS A 91 -18.82 16.99 -18.31
N ASN A 92 -18.96 15.85 -18.96
CA ASN A 92 -19.88 15.68 -20.09
C ASN A 92 -21.37 15.66 -19.69
N GLN A 93 -21.72 15.43 -18.41
CA GLN A 93 -23.07 15.64 -17.88
C GLN A 93 -23.32 17.06 -17.34
N SER A 94 -22.28 17.89 -17.28
CA SER A 94 -22.39 19.28 -16.83
C SER A 94 -22.57 20.28 -17.98
N ASN A 95 -22.31 19.87 -19.21
CA ASN A 95 -22.75 20.54 -20.45
C ASN A 95 -24.08 19.94 -20.93
#